data_AF-C6H9D2-F1
#
_entry.id   AF-C6H9D2-F1
#
_cell.length_a   1.000
_cell.length_b   1.000
_cell.length_c   1.000
_cell.angle_alpha   90.00
_cell.angle_beta   90.00
_cell.angle_gamma   90.00
#
_symmetry.space_group_name_H-M   'P 1'
#
loop_
_entity.id
_entity.type
_entity.pdbx_description
1 polymer ?
#
loop_
_entity_poly.entity_id
_entity_poly.type
_entity_poly.pdbx_seq_one_letter_code
_entity_poly.pdbx_strand_id
1 'polypeptide(L)'
;MAPGLLYVTMQPRDNLSAAQFHDWYNNEHGPSRLRLPFIKNGFRFRATDISNKHGLPTSSCPVSSPEWLAIYDVTDMAELKREPYLRLRHDDVKSQREKETMAKITINRRLYDFVESKEVEGYVPLDALVEAEVEVKTKRVLVAIIQTLQPDKEMEFNKWYHEKQLPLLSQAPGWLRTRRFAMADMVKDCSGRAYEHYYTFGPAPRDLASLTSETEVGATPPFTSPDGLTKTLPISSLSCTPSSSSPNPSPAIESYITLPDGVTLPYRLEGSTNPHAPLLLLSNSILTHHRIWDDFITSFFGPSHSNNQYRILRYLTRGRSRHCGQQRITLDVLAADIIAILDALRVQRAAALIGVSLGGATVLNTALQYPARTAAFVACDTNARSPDGNRQAWGERIAIAEGEGAVSAESGEAIVGNRLAEATADSGYG
;
A
#
# COMPACT_ATOMS: atom_id res chain seq x y z
N MET A 1 -12.42 -20.10 14.21
CA MET A 1 -12.23 -18.71 13.76
C MET A 1 -13.56 -18.24 13.22
N ALA A 2 -14.09 -17.13 13.73
CA ALA A 2 -15.35 -16.57 13.24
C ALA A 2 -15.02 -15.42 12.30
N PRO A 3 -15.09 -15.58 10.97
CA PRO A 3 -14.80 -14.49 10.04
C PRO A 3 -15.88 -13.41 10.12
N GLY A 4 -15.55 -12.21 9.67
CA GLY A 4 -16.50 -11.11 9.72
C GLY A 4 -16.04 -9.86 8.99
N LEU A 5 -16.70 -8.75 9.30
CA LEU A 5 -16.56 -7.46 8.64
C LEU A 5 -16.37 -6.36 9.69
N LEU A 6 -15.27 -5.62 9.56
CA LEU A 6 -15.12 -4.32 10.20
C LEU A 6 -15.71 -3.26 9.27
N TYR A 7 -16.83 -2.66 9.66
CA TYR A 7 -17.57 -1.66 8.89
C TYR A 7 -17.44 -0.29 9.56
N VAL A 8 -16.87 0.69 8.87
CA VAL A 8 -16.52 2.00 9.45
C VAL A 8 -17.03 3.13 8.57
N THR A 9 -17.98 3.92 9.06
CA THR A 9 -18.46 5.11 8.36
C THR A 9 -17.79 6.36 8.92
N MET A 10 -17.40 7.30 8.06
CA MET A 10 -16.67 8.51 8.43
C MET A 10 -17.24 9.74 7.74
N GLN A 11 -17.33 10.84 8.49
CA GLN A 11 -17.62 12.18 7.97
C GLN A 11 -16.52 13.14 8.43
N PRO A 12 -15.59 13.53 7.55
CA PRO A 12 -14.69 14.64 7.79
C PRO A 12 -15.46 15.94 8.07
N ARG A 13 -14.98 16.75 9.00
CA ARG A 13 -15.46 18.12 9.24
C ARG A 13 -14.85 19.09 8.22
N ASP A 14 -15.49 20.25 8.05
CA ASP A 14 -15.08 21.28 7.08
C ASP A 14 -13.65 21.83 7.28
N ASN A 15 -13.06 21.65 8.47
CA ASN A 15 -11.71 22.08 8.81
C ASN A 15 -10.62 21.00 8.60
N LEU A 16 -10.94 19.93 7.87
CA LEU A 16 -10.01 18.90 7.43
C LEU A 16 -10.07 18.83 5.90
N SER A 17 -8.98 19.17 5.22
CA SER A 17 -8.96 19.13 3.76
C SER A 17 -9.08 17.68 3.26
N ALA A 18 -9.68 17.49 2.08
CA ALA A 18 -9.81 16.16 1.48
C ALA A 18 -8.44 15.49 1.28
N ALA A 19 -7.43 16.27 0.89
CA ALA A 19 -6.06 15.79 0.72
C ALA A 19 -5.44 15.28 2.03
N GLN A 20 -5.58 16.02 3.13
CA GLN A 20 -5.11 15.60 4.46
C GLN A 20 -5.85 14.33 4.92
N PHE A 21 -7.16 14.26 4.73
CA PHE A 21 -7.96 13.08 5.06
C PHE A 21 -7.51 11.85 4.25
N HIS A 22 -7.28 12.01 2.95
CA HIS A 22 -6.86 10.90 2.08
C HIS A 22 -5.42 10.48 2.34
N ASP A 23 -4.49 11.40 2.56
CA ASP A 23 -3.11 11.05 2.89
C ASP A 23 -3.04 10.26 4.20
N TRP A 24 -3.69 10.77 5.26
CA TRP A 24 -3.79 10.05 6.52
C TRP A 24 -4.38 8.65 6.34
N TYR A 25 -5.51 8.55 5.63
CA TYR A 25 -6.17 7.26 5.49
C TYR A 25 -5.36 6.29 4.63
N ASN A 26 -4.91 6.73 3.46
CA ASN A 26 -4.35 5.87 2.44
C ASN A 26 -2.87 5.52 2.69
N ASN A 27 -2.12 6.39 3.37
CA ASN A 27 -0.69 6.22 3.59
C ASN A 27 -0.30 5.90 5.05
N GLU A 28 -1.22 5.97 6.02
CA GLU A 28 -0.96 5.57 7.41
C GLU A 28 -2.05 4.65 7.96
N HIS A 29 -3.29 5.14 8.02
CA HIS A 29 -4.37 4.45 8.74
C HIS A 29 -4.66 3.08 8.12
N GLY A 30 -5.02 3.03 6.84
CA GLY A 30 -5.33 1.79 6.11
C GLY A 30 -4.17 0.78 6.13
N PRO A 31 -2.97 1.14 5.63
CA PRO A 31 -1.81 0.24 5.59
C PRO A 31 -1.48 -0.39 6.95
N SER A 32 -1.58 0.35 8.05
CA SER A 32 -1.33 -0.20 9.39
C SER A 32 -2.27 -1.35 9.78
N ARG A 33 -3.53 -1.35 9.29
CA ARG A 33 -4.46 -2.47 9.50
C ARG A 33 -4.13 -3.64 8.59
N LEU A 34 -3.77 -3.38 7.34
CA LEU A 34 -3.45 -4.41 6.34
C LEU A 34 -2.15 -5.16 6.65
N ARG A 35 -1.32 -4.63 7.55
CA ARG A 35 -0.15 -5.34 8.10
C ARG A 35 -0.52 -6.40 9.15
N LEU A 36 -1.76 -6.40 9.65
CA LEU A 36 -2.24 -7.43 10.58
C LEU A 36 -2.70 -8.66 9.77
N PRO A 37 -2.20 -9.87 10.07
CA PRO A 37 -2.44 -11.06 9.25
C PRO A 37 -3.90 -11.51 9.20
N PHE A 38 -4.72 -11.07 10.15
CA PHE A 38 -6.16 -11.35 10.20
C PHE A 38 -7.03 -10.33 9.46
N ILE A 39 -6.46 -9.25 8.92
CA ILE A 39 -7.13 -8.29 8.05
C ILE A 39 -6.73 -8.62 6.60
N LYS A 40 -7.64 -9.24 5.84
CA LYS A 40 -7.32 -9.78 4.50
C LYS A 40 -7.21 -8.69 3.43
N ASN A 41 -8.12 -7.74 3.49
CA ASN A 41 -8.25 -6.66 2.52
C ASN A 41 -8.83 -5.43 3.19
N GLY A 42 -8.89 -4.33 2.45
CA GLY A 42 -9.65 -3.18 2.86
C GLY A 42 -9.98 -2.27 1.69
N PHE A 43 -11.16 -1.68 1.77
CA PHE A 43 -11.75 -0.90 0.70
C PHE A 43 -12.34 0.38 1.25
N ARG A 44 -12.15 1.49 0.53
CA ARG A 44 -12.88 2.74 0.76
C ARG A 44 -13.92 2.92 -0.32
N PHE A 45 -15.06 3.46 0.10
CA PHE A 45 -16.15 3.84 -0.76
C PHE A 45 -16.63 5.24 -0.41
N ARG A 46 -17.17 5.94 -1.41
CA ARG A 46 -17.80 7.26 -1.29
C ARG A 46 -19.28 7.14 -1.59
N ALA A 47 -20.14 7.77 -0.80
CA ALA A 47 -21.57 7.71 -1.03
C ALA A 47 -21.97 8.39 -2.34
N THR A 48 -22.95 7.82 -3.06
CA THR A 48 -23.36 8.30 -4.39
C THR A 48 -24.41 9.41 -4.35
N ASP A 49 -25.04 9.61 -3.20
CA ASP A 49 -26.11 10.59 -2.95
C ASP A 49 -25.58 11.98 -2.56
N ILE A 50 -24.28 12.20 -2.71
CA ILE A 50 -23.62 13.47 -2.44
C ILE A 50 -23.68 14.29 -3.72
N SER A 51 -24.54 15.30 -3.75
CA SER A 51 -24.63 16.22 -4.89
C SER A 51 -23.26 16.87 -5.14
N ASN A 52 -22.87 16.98 -6.42
CA ASN A 52 -21.75 17.82 -6.85
C ASN A 52 -22.07 19.28 -6.49
N LYS A 53 -21.71 19.70 -5.27
CA LYS A 53 -21.88 21.07 -4.76
C LYS A 53 -20.84 22.02 -5.37
N HIS A 54 -20.91 22.27 -6.67
CA HIS A 54 -20.39 23.52 -7.22
C HIS A 54 -21.45 24.60 -7.04
N GLY A 55 -21.38 25.36 -5.93
CA GLY A 55 -22.00 26.70 -5.89
C GLY A 55 -22.98 27.08 -4.77
N LEU A 56 -23.09 26.37 -3.65
CA LEU A 56 -23.84 26.87 -2.49
C LEU A 56 -23.11 26.63 -1.16
N PRO A 57 -23.24 27.53 -0.16
CA PRO A 57 -22.43 27.52 1.06
C PRO A 57 -22.60 26.22 1.84
N THR A 58 -21.50 25.72 2.37
CA THR A 58 -21.39 24.55 3.23
C THR A 58 -22.12 24.79 4.55
N SER A 59 -23.41 24.50 4.58
CA SER A 59 -24.10 24.20 5.82
C SER A 59 -25.23 23.20 5.53
N SER A 60 -25.27 22.12 6.32
CA SER A 60 -26.31 21.07 6.36
C SER A 60 -26.28 19.96 5.28
N CYS A 61 -25.24 19.12 5.28
CA CYS A 61 -25.53 17.68 5.19
C CYS A 61 -25.80 17.21 6.63
N PRO A 62 -26.96 16.62 6.95
CA PRO A 62 -27.20 16.15 8.31
C PRO A 62 -26.14 15.11 8.66
N VAL A 63 -25.55 15.24 9.86
CA VAL A 63 -24.53 14.35 10.45
C VAL A 63 -24.94 12.86 10.41
N SER A 64 -26.23 12.58 10.16
CA SER A 64 -26.83 11.26 10.04
C SER A 64 -26.37 10.43 8.82
N SER A 65 -25.73 11.02 7.80
CA SER A 65 -25.38 10.31 6.55
C SER A 65 -23.90 10.47 6.17
N PRO A 66 -22.96 9.74 6.80
CA PRO A 66 -21.53 9.91 6.58
C PRO A 66 -21.08 9.63 5.14
N GLU A 67 -20.31 10.53 4.53
CA GLU A 67 -19.88 10.44 3.14
C GLU A 67 -19.01 9.22 2.83
N TRP A 68 -18.14 8.84 3.76
CA TRP A 68 -17.13 7.82 3.51
C TRP A 68 -17.45 6.53 4.25
N LEU A 69 -17.18 5.41 3.60
CA LEU A 69 -17.23 4.07 4.17
C LEU A 69 -15.89 3.38 3.96
N ALA A 70 -15.39 2.70 4.99
CA ALA A 70 -14.30 1.75 4.90
C ALA A 70 -14.78 0.40 5.42
N ILE A 71 -14.46 -0.66 4.67
CA ILE A 71 -14.74 -2.03 5.08
C ILE A 71 -13.46 -2.86 5.02
N TYR A 72 -13.32 -3.79 5.96
CA TYR A 72 -12.21 -4.74 6.01
C TYR A 72 -12.75 -6.14 6.29
N ASP A 73 -12.35 -7.11 5.48
CA ASP A 73 -12.67 -8.51 5.74
C ASP A 73 -11.69 -9.06 6.79
N VAL A 74 -12.25 -9.66 7.84
CA VAL A 74 -11.50 -10.16 9.01
C VAL A 74 -11.61 -11.67 9.08
N THR A 75 -10.49 -12.36 9.26
CA THR A 75 -10.46 -13.84 9.30
C THR A 75 -11.00 -14.41 10.60
N ASP A 76 -10.77 -13.70 11.70
CA ASP A 76 -11.27 -14.05 13.03
C ASP A 76 -11.62 -12.78 13.82
N MET A 77 -12.91 -12.58 14.09
CA MET A 77 -13.42 -11.42 14.80
C MET A 77 -12.93 -11.34 16.25
N ALA A 78 -12.46 -12.45 16.83
CA ALA A 78 -11.82 -12.45 18.15
C ALA A 78 -10.51 -11.63 18.16
N GLU A 79 -9.79 -11.54 17.05
CA GLU A 79 -8.52 -10.78 16.95
C GLU A 79 -8.74 -9.27 17.12
N LEU A 80 -9.92 -8.75 16.79
CA LEU A 80 -10.26 -7.33 16.99
C LEU A 80 -10.41 -6.94 18.46
N LYS A 81 -10.39 -7.92 19.37
CA LYS A 81 -10.42 -7.74 20.83
C LYS A 81 -9.06 -8.04 21.48
N ARG A 82 -8.06 -8.44 20.69
CA ARG A 82 -6.71 -8.79 21.16
C ARG A 82 -5.74 -7.63 21.00
N GLU A 83 -4.63 -7.73 21.73
CA GLU A 83 -3.58 -6.69 21.78
C GLU A 83 -3.12 -6.24 20.39
N PRO A 84 -2.83 -7.11 19.40
CA PRO A 84 -2.30 -6.65 18.11
C PRO A 84 -3.19 -5.63 17.39
N TYR A 85 -4.53 -5.77 17.51
CA TYR A 85 -5.47 -4.78 16.97
C TYR A 85 -5.69 -3.60 17.92
N LEU A 86 -5.86 -3.86 19.21
CA LEU A 86 -6.14 -2.81 20.20
C LEU A 86 -4.96 -1.83 20.35
N ARG A 87 -3.74 -2.32 20.18
CA ARG A 87 -2.49 -1.55 20.20
C ARG A 87 -2.49 -0.41 19.19
N LEU A 88 -3.09 -0.59 18.00
CA LEU A 88 -3.26 0.48 17.00
C LEU A 88 -4.02 1.70 17.55
N ARG A 89 -4.72 1.54 18.68
CA ARG A 89 -5.54 2.59 19.30
C ARG A 89 -4.84 3.27 20.48
N HIS A 90 -3.72 2.73 20.96
CA HIS A 90 -3.01 3.26 22.12
C HIS A 90 -2.30 4.59 21.81
N ASP A 91 -2.17 5.44 22.83
CA ASP A 91 -1.60 6.78 22.67
C ASP A 91 -0.09 6.80 22.44
N ASP A 92 0.63 5.76 22.87
CA ASP A 92 2.07 5.56 22.61
C ASP A 92 2.35 5.05 21.18
N VAL A 93 1.32 4.58 20.48
CA VAL A 93 1.41 4.01 19.12
C VAL A 93 0.89 4.97 18.06
N LYS A 94 -0.21 5.68 18.36
CA LYS A 94 -0.77 6.66 17.42
C LYS A 94 0.19 7.82 17.18
N SER A 95 0.40 8.15 15.92
CA SER A 95 1.06 9.39 15.55
C SER A 95 0.23 10.61 15.96
N GLN A 96 0.89 11.76 16.03
CA GLN A 96 0.21 13.03 16.23
C GLN A 96 -0.79 13.31 15.10
N ARG A 97 -0.45 12.96 13.85
CA ARG A 97 -1.33 13.11 12.68
C ARG A 97 -2.61 12.29 12.82
N GLU A 98 -2.52 11.04 13.28
CA GLU A 98 -3.69 10.18 13.53
C GLU A 98 -4.60 10.80 14.59
N LYS A 99 -4.05 11.28 15.71
CA LYS A 99 -4.82 11.90 16.80
C LYS A 99 -5.56 13.15 16.32
N GLU A 100 -4.87 14.05 15.64
CA GLU A 100 -5.43 15.31 15.13
C GLU A 100 -6.47 15.10 14.02
N THR A 101 -6.20 14.17 13.11
CA THR A 101 -7.11 13.87 11.99
C THR A 101 -8.37 13.20 12.50
N MET A 102 -8.25 12.19 13.37
CA MET A 102 -9.42 11.53 13.99
C MET A 102 -10.29 12.50 14.80
N ALA A 103 -9.70 13.49 15.48
CA ALA A 103 -10.45 14.50 16.22
C ALA A 103 -11.34 15.39 15.33
N LYS A 104 -11.05 15.43 14.02
CA LYS A 104 -11.80 16.17 12.99
C LYS A 104 -12.74 15.28 12.17
N ILE A 105 -12.94 14.03 12.56
CA ILE A 105 -13.79 13.07 11.84
C ILE A 105 -14.85 12.51 12.77
N THR A 106 -16.11 12.56 12.33
CA THR A 106 -17.17 11.76 12.96
C THR A 106 -17.04 10.33 12.46
N ILE A 107 -16.80 9.38 13.35
CA ILE A 107 -16.56 7.97 13.01
C ILE A 107 -17.55 7.06 13.73
N ASN A 108 -18.15 6.11 13.01
CA ASN A 108 -18.93 5.03 13.58
C ASN A 108 -18.33 3.70 13.14
N ARG A 109 -18.05 2.82 14.10
CA ARG A 109 -17.44 1.52 13.88
C ARG A 109 -18.41 0.43 14.28
N ARG A 110 -18.66 -0.51 13.37
CA ARG A 110 -19.50 -1.69 13.58
C ARG A 110 -18.73 -2.96 13.22
N LEU A 111 -18.93 -3.99 14.03
CA LEU A 111 -18.33 -5.31 13.89
C LEU A 111 -19.43 -6.32 13.58
N TYR A 112 -19.34 -6.98 12.43
CA TYR A 112 -20.32 -7.98 12.07
C TYR A 112 -19.68 -9.34 11.85
N ASP A 113 -20.29 -10.39 12.37
CA ASP A 113 -19.93 -11.77 12.09
C ASP A 113 -20.51 -12.20 10.74
N PHE A 114 -19.73 -12.94 9.98
CA PHE A 114 -20.16 -13.45 8.68
C PHE A 114 -21.26 -14.51 8.84
N VAL A 115 -22.31 -14.39 8.03
CA VAL A 115 -23.42 -15.36 7.98
C VAL A 115 -23.34 -16.18 6.70
N GLU A 116 -23.37 -15.52 5.54
CA GLU A 116 -23.37 -16.19 4.24
C GLU A 116 -23.00 -15.26 3.09
N SER A 117 -22.72 -15.85 1.92
CA SER A 117 -22.46 -15.15 0.67
C SER A 117 -23.06 -15.91 -0.51
N LYS A 118 -23.54 -15.18 -1.51
CA LYS A 118 -23.88 -15.71 -2.84
C LYS A 118 -23.29 -14.77 -3.88
N GLU A 119 -22.69 -15.34 -4.91
CA GLU A 119 -22.03 -14.61 -6.00
C GLU A 119 -22.42 -15.21 -7.36
N VAL A 120 -22.24 -14.42 -8.41
CA VAL A 120 -22.35 -14.91 -9.80
C VAL A 120 -21.16 -15.81 -10.14
N GLU A 121 -21.39 -16.78 -11.02
CA GLU A 121 -20.33 -17.63 -11.56
C GLU A 121 -19.21 -16.80 -12.20
N GLY A 122 -17.96 -17.11 -11.88
CA GLY A 122 -16.80 -16.35 -12.35
C GLY A 122 -16.61 -14.99 -11.67
N TYR A 123 -17.25 -14.75 -10.52
CA TYR A 123 -17.03 -13.53 -9.74
C TYR A 123 -15.54 -13.31 -9.43
N VAL A 124 -15.06 -12.10 -9.72
CA VAL A 124 -13.70 -11.66 -9.39
C VAL A 124 -13.76 -10.67 -8.22
N PRO A 125 -13.14 -10.98 -7.06
CA PRO A 125 -13.08 -10.09 -5.91
C PRO A 125 -12.44 -8.74 -6.22
N LEU A 126 -12.90 -7.68 -5.54
CA LEU A 126 -12.44 -6.30 -5.77
C LEU A 126 -10.93 -6.12 -5.55
N ASP A 127 -10.36 -6.86 -4.61
CA ASP A 127 -8.93 -6.88 -4.31
C ASP A 127 -8.10 -7.66 -5.34
N ALA A 128 -8.72 -8.53 -6.13
CA ALA A 128 -8.10 -9.23 -7.27
C ALA A 128 -8.21 -8.47 -8.59
N LEU A 129 -9.09 -7.45 -8.67
CA LEU A 129 -9.21 -6.60 -9.85
C LEU A 129 -7.96 -5.72 -10.00
N VAL A 130 -7.50 -5.61 -11.23
CA VAL A 130 -6.44 -4.69 -11.62
C VAL A 130 -7.01 -3.28 -11.59
N GLU A 131 -6.31 -2.33 -10.98
CA GLU A 131 -6.82 -0.97 -10.83
C GLU A 131 -7.18 -0.31 -12.19
N ALA A 132 -6.48 -0.66 -13.27
CA ALA A 132 -6.80 -0.23 -14.64
C ALA A 132 -8.09 -0.87 -15.22
N GLU A 133 -8.52 -2.02 -14.73
CA GLU A 133 -9.80 -2.66 -15.12
C GLU A 133 -11.00 -2.05 -14.38
N VAL A 134 -10.77 -1.40 -13.23
CA VAL A 134 -11.82 -0.79 -12.41
C VAL A 134 -12.36 0.51 -13.02
N GLU A 135 -11.52 1.32 -13.67
CA GLU A 135 -11.96 2.59 -14.27
C GLU A 135 -12.47 2.48 -15.71
N VAL A 136 -11.96 1.55 -16.52
CA VAL A 136 -12.25 1.54 -17.97
C VAL A 136 -13.54 0.79 -18.34
N LYS A 137 -14.09 -0.09 -17.48
CA LYS A 137 -15.24 -0.94 -17.87
C LYS A 137 -16.47 -0.99 -16.97
N THR A 138 -16.44 -0.63 -15.69
CA THR A 138 -17.66 -0.45 -14.84
C THR A 138 -17.29 -0.01 -13.42
N LYS A 139 -17.81 1.14 -12.97
CA LYS A 139 -17.75 1.56 -11.56
C LYS A 139 -18.38 0.48 -10.67
N ARG A 140 -17.66 0.02 -9.63
CA ARG A 140 -18.18 -0.95 -8.66
C ARG A 140 -18.99 -0.21 -7.59
N VAL A 141 -20.27 -0.57 -7.46
CA VAL A 141 -21.18 -0.02 -6.46
C VAL A 141 -21.44 -1.03 -5.37
N LEU A 142 -21.31 -0.60 -4.12
CA LEU A 142 -21.74 -1.32 -2.93
C LEU A 142 -23.08 -0.74 -2.48
N VAL A 143 -24.11 -1.58 -2.38
CA VAL A 143 -25.37 -1.21 -1.73
C VAL A 143 -25.37 -1.81 -0.32
N ALA A 144 -25.22 -0.96 0.69
CA ALA A 144 -25.29 -1.35 2.09
C ALA A 144 -26.73 -1.26 2.58
N ILE A 145 -27.28 -2.37 3.07
CA ILE A 145 -28.61 -2.45 3.69
C ILE A 145 -28.42 -2.93 5.12
N ILE A 146 -28.91 -2.13 6.08
CA ILE A 146 -28.86 -2.40 7.51
C ILE A 146 -30.30 -2.50 8.00
N GLN A 147 -30.62 -3.57 8.71
CA GLN A 147 -31.94 -3.80 9.29
C GLN A 147 -31.78 -4.36 10.70
N THR A 148 -32.53 -3.80 11.65
CA THR A 148 -32.68 -4.39 12.98
C THR A 148 -33.82 -5.39 12.98
N LEU A 149 -33.53 -6.62 13.39
CA LEU A 149 -34.55 -7.66 13.55
C LEU A 149 -35.12 -7.65 14.96
N GLN A 150 -36.40 -8.04 15.08
CA GLN A 150 -36.96 -8.41 16.38
C GLN A 150 -36.35 -9.75 16.83
N PRO A 151 -36.05 -9.95 18.14
CA PRO A 151 -35.30 -11.12 18.62
C PRO A 151 -35.87 -12.48 18.21
N ASP A 152 -37.19 -12.60 18.06
CA ASP A 152 -37.91 -13.84 17.71
C ASP A 152 -38.10 -14.04 16.19
N LYS A 153 -37.68 -13.07 15.37
CA LYS A 153 -37.91 -13.05 13.92
C LYS A 153 -36.74 -13.50 13.08
N GLU A 154 -35.60 -13.85 13.69
CA GLU A 154 -34.39 -14.22 12.95
C GLU A 154 -34.61 -15.43 12.01
N MET A 155 -35.25 -16.50 12.50
CA MET A 155 -35.50 -17.69 11.69
C MET A 155 -36.45 -17.40 10.51
N GLU A 156 -37.52 -16.65 10.77
CA GLU A 156 -38.48 -16.23 9.75
C GLU A 156 -37.80 -15.33 8.69
N PHE A 157 -36.98 -14.38 9.14
CA PHE A 157 -36.21 -13.50 8.28
C PHE A 157 -35.22 -14.27 7.41
N ASN A 158 -34.47 -15.22 7.99
CA ASN A 158 -33.51 -16.04 7.25
C ASN A 158 -34.22 -16.82 6.13
N LYS A 159 -35.35 -17.47 6.45
CA LYS A 159 -36.16 -18.19 5.48
C LYS A 159 -36.66 -17.27 4.37
N TRP A 160 -37.26 -16.12 4.72
CA TRP A 160 -37.72 -15.14 3.75
C TRP A 160 -36.58 -14.63 2.86
N TYR A 161 -35.41 -14.37 3.43
CA TYR A 161 -34.27 -13.87 2.69
C TYR A 161 -33.76 -14.89 1.67
N HIS A 162 -33.65 -16.16 2.06
CA HIS A 162 -33.20 -17.25 1.20
C HIS A 162 -34.18 -17.57 0.08
N GLU A 163 -35.46 -17.68 0.42
CA GLU A 163 -36.48 -18.14 -0.53
C GLU A 163 -36.96 -17.02 -1.45
N LYS A 164 -36.86 -15.75 -1.03
CA LYS A 164 -37.43 -14.61 -1.78
C LYS A 164 -36.41 -13.53 -2.10
N GLN A 165 -35.80 -12.93 -1.07
CA GLN A 165 -35.01 -11.70 -1.26
C GLN A 165 -33.74 -11.94 -2.08
N LEU A 166 -32.95 -12.96 -1.73
CA LEU A 166 -31.69 -13.26 -2.39
C LEU A 166 -31.88 -13.71 -3.86
N PRO A 167 -32.85 -14.58 -4.20
CA PRO A 167 -33.19 -14.86 -5.59
C PRO A 167 -33.52 -13.61 -6.40
N LEU A 168 -34.37 -12.72 -5.87
CA LEU A 168 -34.74 -11.47 -6.53
C LEU A 168 -33.53 -10.55 -6.75
N LEU A 169 -32.70 -10.35 -5.72
CA LEU A 169 -31.47 -9.55 -5.84
C LEU A 169 -30.51 -10.12 -6.88
N SER A 170 -30.37 -11.45 -6.94
CA SER A 170 -29.46 -12.09 -7.89
C SER A 170 -29.89 -12.00 -9.35
N GLN A 171 -31.12 -11.57 -9.63
CA GLN A 171 -31.61 -11.30 -10.99
C GLN A 171 -31.44 -9.84 -11.40
N ALA A 172 -31.03 -8.95 -10.48
CA ALA A 172 -30.82 -7.55 -10.81
C ALA A 172 -29.66 -7.39 -11.82
N PRO A 173 -29.84 -6.61 -12.90
CA PRO A 173 -28.77 -6.34 -13.86
C PRO A 173 -27.52 -5.78 -13.18
N GLY A 174 -26.37 -6.39 -13.43
CA GLY A 174 -25.10 -6.00 -12.82
C GLY A 174 -24.89 -6.49 -11.38
N TRP A 175 -25.77 -7.34 -10.84
CA TRP A 175 -25.53 -8.00 -9.56
C TRP A 175 -24.28 -8.90 -9.63
N LEU A 176 -23.39 -8.72 -8.66
CA LEU A 176 -22.12 -9.47 -8.59
C LEU A 176 -22.09 -10.43 -7.41
N ARG A 177 -22.57 -9.94 -6.26
CA ARG A 177 -22.49 -10.66 -4.99
C ARG A 177 -23.38 -10.01 -3.96
N THR A 178 -23.92 -10.84 -3.07
CA THR A 178 -24.53 -10.44 -1.81
C THR A 178 -23.81 -11.15 -0.68
N ARG A 179 -23.40 -10.41 0.35
CA ARG A 179 -22.87 -10.95 1.60
C ARG A 179 -23.77 -10.52 2.75
N ARG A 180 -24.04 -11.44 3.66
CA ARG A 180 -24.80 -11.17 4.89
C ARG A 180 -23.93 -11.31 6.10
N PHE A 181 -24.14 -10.40 7.04
CA PHE A 181 -23.45 -10.35 8.30
C PHE A 181 -24.44 -10.02 9.42
N ALA A 182 -24.11 -10.41 10.65
CA ALA A 182 -24.94 -10.19 11.83
C ALA A 182 -24.12 -9.55 12.96
N MET A 183 -24.78 -8.80 13.83
CA MET A 183 -24.20 -8.23 15.04
C MET A 183 -25.18 -8.47 16.19
N ALA A 184 -24.69 -8.91 17.34
CA ALA A 184 -25.51 -9.18 18.52
C ALA A 184 -25.98 -7.88 19.23
N ASP A 185 -25.22 -6.81 19.12
CA ASP A 185 -25.54 -5.53 19.77
C ASP A 185 -26.68 -4.79 19.05
N MET A 186 -27.74 -4.46 19.79
CA MET A 186 -28.91 -3.76 19.26
C MET A 186 -28.62 -2.28 19.02
N VAL A 187 -28.23 -1.93 17.79
CA VAL A 187 -28.36 -0.56 17.27
C VAL A 187 -29.61 -0.52 16.41
N LYS A 188 -30.67 0.16 16.87
CA LYS A 188 -31.88 0.38 16.06
C LYS A 188 -31.50 1.24 14.86
N ASP A 189 -31.45 0.62 13.69
CA ASP A 189 -31.07 1.25 12.44
C ASP A 189 -31.71 0.47 11.29
N CYS A 190 -32.47 1.18 10.46
CA CYS A 190 -33.01 0.68 9.20
C CYS A 190 -32.58 1.67 8.13
N SER A 191 -31.57 1.31 7.35
CA SER A 191 -31.00 2.20 6.35
C SER A 191 -30.52 1.43 5.13
N GLY A 192 -30.63 2.07 3.96
CA GLY A 192 -30.12 1.58 2.70
C GLY A 192 -29.35 2.70 2.01
N ARG A 193 -28.11 2.45 1.60
CA ARG A 193 -27.31 3.47 0.90
C ARG A 193 -26.36 2.85 -0.11
N ALA A 194 -26.21 3.52 -1.24
CA ALA A 194 -25.26 3.15 -2.28
C ALA A 194 -23.95 3.93 -2.13
N TYR A 195 -22.85 3.22 -2.33
CA TYR A 195 -21.50 3.76 -2.30
C TYR A 195 -20.73 3.30 -3.54
N GLU A 196 -19.98 4.22 -4.13
CA GLU A 196 -19.06 3.94 -5.22
C GLU A 196 -17.67 3.60 -4.64
N HIS A 197 -17.02 2.58 -5.19
CA HIS A 197 -15.63 2.26 -4.82
C HIS A 197 -14.71 3.45 -5.09
N TYR A 198 -13.84 3.74 -4.12
CA TYR A 198 -12.90 4.87 -4.18
C TYR A 198 -11.44 4.41 -4.14
N TYR A 199 -11.11 3.47 -3.26
CA TYR A 199 -9.72 3.05 -3.05
C TYR A 199 -9.64 1.63 -2.50
N THR A 200 -8.64 0.87 -2.93
CA THR A 200 -8.34 -0.45 -2.36
C THR A 200 -6.97 -0.43 -1.68
N PHE A 201 -6.90 -0.78 -0.41
CA PHE A 201 -5.63 -0.76 0.31
C PHE A 201 -4.70 -1.89 -0.12
N GLY A 202 -3.40 -1.60 -0.09
CA GLY A 202 -2.35 -2.59 0.11
C GLY A 202 -1.72 -2.41 1.50
N PRO A 203 -0.89 -3.37 1.96
CA PRO A 203 -0.14 -3.23 3.21
C PRO A 203 0.98 -2.17 3.14
N ALA A 204 1.30 -1.69 1.93
CA ALA A 204 2.30 -0.65 1.68
C ALA A 204 1.63 0.68 1.24
N PRO A 205 1.96 1.82 1.87
CA PRO A 205 1.55 3.15 1.44
C PRO A 205 1.92 3.46 -0.02
N ARG A 206 0.97 3.98 -0.81
CA ARG A 206 1.18 4.14 -2.27
C ARG A 206 0.38 5.26 -2.92
N ASP A 207 -0.31 6.09 -2.14
CA ASP A 207 -1.13 7.18 -2.67
C ASP A 207 -0.30 8.47 -2.78
N LEU A 208 0.18 8.76 -3.98
CA LEU A 208 0.89 10.01 -4.28
C LEU A 208 -0.07 11.16 -4.61
N ALA A 209 -1.33 10.88 -4.97
CA ALA A 209 -2.29 11.90 -5.38
C ALA A 209 -2.67 12.85 -4.24
N SER A 210 -2.76 12.33 -3.02
CA SER A 210 -3.01 13.13 -1.82
C SER A 210 -1.86 14.09 -1.46
N LEU A 211 -0.68 13.94 -2.07
CA LEU A 211 0.54 14.69 -1.73
C LEU A 211 0.78 15.92 -2.61
N THR A 212 -0.09 16.21 -3.57
CA THR A 212 0.07 17.33 -4.52
C THR A 212 -0.99 18.40 -4.44
N SER A 213 -1.95 18.28 -3.52
CA SER A 213 -3.03 19.26 -3.39
C SER A 213 -2.50 20.56 -2.75
N GLU A 214 -2.22 21.57 -3.58
CA GLU A 214 -1.84 22.93 -3.20
C GLU A 214 -3.06 23.88 -3.13
N THR A 215 -4.18 23.43 -2.56
CA THR A 215 -5.33 24.33 -2.41
C THR A 215 -5.18 25.21 -1.18
N GLU A 216 -5.56 26.49 -1.30
CA GLU A 216 -5.45 27.58 -0.32
C GLU A 216 -6.05 27.29 1.09
N VAL A 217 -6.77 26.17 1.27
CA VAL A 217 -7.37 25.74 2.56
C VAL A 217 -6.64 24.56 3.21
N GLY A 218 -5.42 24.22 2.76
CA GLY A 218 -4.51 23.33 3.51
C GLY A 218 -3.81 22.30 2.63
N ALA A 219 -2.56 22.61 2.29
CA ALA A 219 -1.62 21.62 1.75
C ALA A 219 -1.45 20.44 2.71
N THR A 220 -1.22 19.26 2.16
CA THR A 220 -0.83 18.10 2.96
C THR A 220 0.53 18.40 3.61
N PRO A 221 0.65 18.37 4.95
CA PRO A 221 1.94 18.56 5.62
C PRO A 221 2.81 17.32 5.43
N PRO A 222 4.15 17.46 5.43
CA PRO A 222 5.03 16.31 5.49
C PRO A 222 4.78 15.53 6.78
N PHE A 223 4.96 14.21 6.71
CA PHE A 223 4.74 13.33 7.84
C PHE A 223 5.89 12.35 8.00
N THR A 224 6.14 11.98 9.26
CA THR A 224 6.99 10.86 9.64
C THR A 224 6.29 10.08 10.75
N SER A 225 6.18 8.77 10.59
CA SER A 225 5.60 7.88 11.59
C SER A 225 6.44 7.86 12.88
N PRO A 226 5.87 7.50 14.04
CA PRO A 226 6.61 7.48 15.31
C PRO A 226 7.87 6.60 15.29
N ASP A 227 7.86 5.52 14.51
CA ASP A 227 9.00 4.62 14.32
C ASP A 227 10.02 5.12 13.27
N GLY A 228 9.75 6.25 12.61
CA GLY A 228 10.58 6.84 11.56
C GLY A 228 10.56 6.09 10.23
N LEU A 229 9.85 4.96 10.15
CA LEU A 229 9.92 4.04 9.01
C LEU A 229 9.01 4.42 7.85
N THR A 230 7.99 5.25 8.07
CA THR A 230 7.08 5.73 7.03
C THR A 230 7.08 7.26 6.99
N LYS A 231 7.34 7.83 5.82
CA LYS A 231 7.34 9.26 5.58
C LYS A 231 6.53 9.59 4.33
N THR A 232 5.77 10.66 4.39
CA THR A 232 5.15 11.26 3.20
C THR A 232 5.79 12.61 2.96
N LEU A 233 6.19 12.86 1.73
CA LEU A 233 6.96 14.03 1.28
C LEU A 233 6.15 14.77 0.21
N PRO A 234 5.23 15.67 0.59
CA PRO A 234 4.43 16.49 -0.33
C PRO A 234 5.29 17.48 -1.13
N ILE A 235 4.81 17.89 -2.31
CA ILE A 235 5.51 18.89 -3.16
C ILE A 235 5.78 20.18 -2.38
N SER A 236 4.79 20.65 -1.60
CA SER A 236 4.87 21.87 -0.79
C SER A 236 6.05 21.86 0.19
N SER A 237 6.46 20.69 0.69
CA SER A 237 7.58 20.52 1.63
C SER A 237 8.97 20.58 0.97
N LEU A 238 9.04 20.49 -0.36
CA LEU A 238 10.28 20.48 -1.12
C LEU A 238 10.74 21.88 -1.57
N SER A 239 9.99 22.93 -1.18
CA SER A 239 10.30 24.34 -1.47
C SER A 239 11.29 25.00 -0.50
N CYS A 240 11.70 24.31 0.58
CA CYS A 240 12.76 24.78 1.46
C CYS A 240 14.14 24.35 0.93
N THR A 241 14.76 25.25 0.16
CA THR A 241 16.08 25.16 -0.51
C THR A 241 16.16 24.18 -1.70
N PRO A 242 16.36 24.67 -2.93
CA PRO A 242 16.73 23.81 -4.04
C PRO A 242 18.13 23.24 -3.77
N SER A 243 18.20 21.99 -3.30
CA SER A 243 19.43 21.23 -3.46
C SER A 243 19.62 20.93 -4.94
N SER A 244 20.86 20.99 -5.42
CA SER A 244 21.24 20.87 -6.84
C SER A 244 20.91 19.51 -7.48
N SER A 245 20.24 18.60 -6.77
CA SER A 245 20.06 17.21 -7.14
C SER A 245 18.63 16.84 -7.56
N SER A 246 17.66 17.76 -7.66
CA SER A 246 16.33 17.46 -8.23
C SER A 246 15.59 18.73 -8.72
N PRO A 247 15.63 19.06 -10.03
CA PRO A 247 15.08 20.30 -10.56
C PRO A 247 13.54 20.35 -10.61
N ASN A 248 12.84 19.24 -10.37
CA ASN A 248 11.38 19.16 -10.27
C ASN A 248 10.96 18.43 -8.99
N PRO A 249 10.38 19.11 -7.97
CA PRO A 249 9.94 18.45 -6.75
C PRO A 249 8.77 17.51 -7.04
N SER A 250 9.01 16.20 -6.99
CA SER A 250 7.97 15.18 -7.09
C SER A 250 7.56 14.71 -5.69
N PRO A 251 6.27 14.45 -5.44
CA PRO A 251 5.86 13.88 -4.18
C PRO A 251 6.48 12.49 -4.01
N ALA A 252 6.79 12.13 -2.77
CA ALA A 252 7.37 10.82 -2.49
C ALA A 252 6.82 10.22 -1.20
N ILE A 253 6.86 8.89 -1.16
CA ILE A 253 6.60 8.08 0.02
C ILE A 253 7.85 7.26 0.29
N GLU A 254 8.36 7.33 1.51
CA GLU A 254 9.35 6.38 2.01
C GLU A 254 8.63 5.48 3.00
N SER A 255 8.67 4.17 2.80
CA SER A 255 8.06 3.21 3.72
C SER A 255 8.76 1.86 3.60
N TYR A 256 8.10 0.79 4.04
CA TYR A 256 8.62 -0.57 3.95
C TYR A 256 7.51 -1.56 3.62
N ILE A 257 7.93 -2.69 3.06
CA ILE A 257 7.10 -3.88 2.86
C ILE A 257 7.61 -4.97 3.79
N THR A 258 6.70 -5.73 4.39
CA THR A 258 7.04 -6.94 5.15
C THR A 258 6.77 -8.16 4.27
N LEU A 259 7.81 -8.94 4.02
CA LEU A 259 7.75 -10.17 3.24
C LEU A 259 7.11 -11.31 4.05
N PRO A 260 6.65 -12.40 3.40
CA PRO A 260 5.99 -13.52 4.08
C PRO A 260 6.83 -14.18 5.18
N ASP A 261 8.15 -14.09 5.10
CA ASP A 261 9.10 -14.61 6.09
C ASP A 261 9.51 -13.58 7.17
N GLY A 262 8.86 -12.42 7.18
CA GLY A 262 9.05 -11.35 8.18
C GLY A 262 10.14 -10.35 7.85
N VAL A 263 10.90 -10.53 6.76
CA VAL A 263 11.91 -9.56 6.32
C VAL A 263 11.26 -8.26 5.90
N THR A 264 11.84 -7.12 6.29
CA THR A 264 11.37 -5.80 5.87
C THR A 264 12.25 -5.23 4.76
N LEU A 265 11.62 -4.75 3.69
CA LEU A 265 12.26 -4.08 2.57
C LEU A 265 11.87 -2.60 2.55
N PRO A 266 12.76 -1.68 2.98
CA PRO A 266 12.55 -0.25 2.81
C PRO A 266 12.44 0.10 1.33
N TYR A 267 11.53 1.01 1.00
CA TYR A 267 11.34 1.53 -0.35
C TYR A 267 11.07 3.02 -0.35
N ARG A 268 11.32 3.63 -1.51
CA ARG A 268 10.90 4.96 -1.89
C ARG A 268 10.07 4.88 -3.18
N LEU A 269 8.88 5.45 -3.15
CA LEU A 269 7.97 5.57 -4.27
C LEU A 269 7.81 7.05 -4.62
N GLU A 270 8.07 7.43 -5.87
CA GLU A 270 8.02 8.82 -6.33
C GLU A 270 7.59 8.95 -7.80
N GLY A 271 7.35 10.17 -8.26
CA GLY A 271 6.97 10.48 -9.63
C GLY A 271 5.47 10.73 -9.80
N SER A 272 4.86 10.14 -10.83
CA SER A 272 3.47 10.43 -11.20
C SER A 272 2.47 10.21 -10.07
N THR A 273 1.53 11.15 -9.93
CA THR A 273 0.45 11.10 -8.94
C THR A 273 -0.75 10.31 -9.42
N ASN A 274 -0.82 9.98 -10.71
CA ASN A 274 -1.86 9.13 -11.23
C ASN A 274 -1.70 7.73 -10.62
N PRO A 275 -2.70 7.20 -9.89
CA PRO A 275 -2.60 5.87 -9.28
C PRO A 275 -2.38 4.77 -10.33
N HIS A 276 -2.83 4.98 -11.56
CA HIS A 276 -2.72 4.05 -12.69
C HIS A 276 -1.49 4.26 -13.57
N ALA A 277 -0.61 5.19 -13.18
CA ALA A 277 0.63 5.42 -13.92
C ALA A 277 1.53 4.17 -13.95
N PRO A 278 2.18 3.88 -15.08
CA PRO A 278 3.12 2.76 -15.21
C PRO A 278 4.25 2.84 -14.17
N LEU A 279 4.49 1.73 -13.47
CA LEU A 279 5.54 1.62 -12.46
C LEU A 279 6.85 1.11 -13.06
N LEU A 280 7.94 1.85 -12.85
CA LEU A 280 9.31 1.41 -13.05
C LEU A 280 9.90 1.01 -11.69
N LEU A 281 10.48 -0.17 -11.58
CA LEU A 281 11.15 -0.64 -10.36
C LEU A 281 12.66 -0.72 -10.60
N LEU A 282 13.44 -0.04 -9.75
CA LEU A 282 14.89 0.02 -9.86
C LEU A 282 15.54 -0.87 -8.79
N SER A 283 16.27 -1.91 -9.23
CA SER A 283 16.99 -2.85 -8.38
C SER A 283 18.48 -2.50 -8.33
N ASN A 284 18.97 -2.13 -7.15
CA ASN A 284 20.35 -1.68 -6.96
C ASN A 284 21.38 -2.82 -7.03
N SER A 285 22.65 -2.44 -7.21
CA SER A 285 23.80 -3.36 -7.08
C SER A 285 23.97 -3.84 -5.63
N ILE A 286 24.70 -4.95 -5.44
CA ILE A 286 25.06 -5.43 -4.11
C ILE A 286 25.87 -4.37 -3.35
N LEU A 287 25.72 -4.32 -2.02
CA LEU A 287 26.42 -3.39 -1.13
C LEU A 287 26.07 -1.89 -1.32
N THR A 288 25.16 -1.53 -2.22
CA THR A 288 24.78 -0.13 -2.44
C THR A 288 23.49 0.24 -1.72
N HIS A 289 23.18 1.54 -1.71
CA HIS A 289 21.88 2.06 -1.32
C HIS A 289 21.07 2.37 -2.58
N HIS A 290 19.74 2.42 -2.48
CA HIS A 290 18.88 2.81 -3.59
C HIS A 290 19.10 4.26 -4.10
N ARG A 291 19.95 5.04 -3.42
CA ARG A 291 20.33 6.41 -3.79
C ARG A 291 21.35 6.46 -4.93
N ILE A 292 21.94 5.33 -5.33
CA ILE A 292 22.73 5.26 -6.58
C ILE A 292 21.96 5.70 -7.83
N TRP A 293 20.62 5.74 -7.73
CA TRP A 293 19.71 6.15 -8.80
C TRP A 293 19.32 7.64 -8.73
N ASP A 294 19.80 8.43 -7.76
CA ASP A 294 19.39 9.83 -7.57
C ASP A 294 19.63 10.66 -8.86
N ASP A 295 20.85 10.62 -9.41
CA ASP A 295 21.19 11.37 -10.63
C ASP A 295 20.44 10.86 -11.87
N PHE A 296 20.22 9.54 -11.97
CA PHE A 296 19.41 8.95 -13.03
C PHE A 296 17.98 9.50 -12.97
N ILE A 297 17.35 9.53 -11.80
CA ILE A 297 15.98 10.02 -11.63
C ILE A 297 15.88 11.50 -12.01
N THR A 298 16.85 12.29 -11.57
CA THR A 298 16.92 13.72 -11.89
C THR A 298 17.04 13.98 -13.39
N SER A 299 17.87 13.20 -14.08
CA SER A 299 17.96 13.26 -15.54
C SER A 299 16.67 12.75 -16.20
N PHE A 300 16.11 11.66 -15.69
CA PHE A 300 14.94 10.98 -16.24
C PHE A 300 13.68 11.87 -16.19
N PHE A 301 13.42 12.56 -15.08
CA PHE A 301 12.33 13.55 -14.94
C PHE A 301 12.72 14.97 -15.41
N GLY A 302 13.80 15.08 -16.17
CA GLY A 302 14.32 16.34 -16.66
C GLY A 302 13.35 17.17 -17.52
N PRO A 303 13.82 18.29 -18.11
CA PRO A 303 12.97 19.39 -18.59
C PRO A 303 11.95 19.04 -19.69
N SER A 304 12.09 17.91 -20.37
CA SER A 304 11.16 17.50 -21.43
C SER A 304 9.78 17.05 -20.91
N HIS A 305 9.65 16.79 -19.59
CA HIS A 305 8.43 16.28 -18.92
C HIS A 305 7.86 14.96 -19.50
N SER A 306 8.48 14.39 -20.52
CA SER A 306 8.02 13.21 -21.27
C SER A 306 8.04 11.90 -20.48
N ASN A 307 8.56 11.94 -19.25
CA ASN A 307 8.65 10.81 -18.33
C ASN A 307 7.82 11.01 -17.05
N ASN A 308 7.11 12.14 -16.89
CA ASN A 308 6.35 12.46 -15.67
C ASN A 308 5.10 11.58 -15.49
N GLN A 309 4.74 10.80 -16.51
CA GLN A 309 3.72 9.77 -16.44
C GLN A 309 4.17 8.50 -15.72
N TYR A 310 5.47 8.32 -15.42
CA TYR A 310 5.95 7.14 -14.72
C TYR A 310 5.97 7.34 -13.20
N ARG A 311 5.68 6.25 -12.51
CA ARG A 311 6.00 6.09 -11.09
C ARG A 311 7.32 5.34 -10.98
N ILE A 312 8.18 5.71 -10.05
CA ILE A 312 9.45 5.04 -9.81
C ILE A 312 9.43 4.48 -8.40
N LEU A 313 9.68 3.18 -8.29
CA LEU A 313 9.97 2.51 -7.03
C LEU A 313 11.46 2.19 -6.96
N ARG A 314 12.07 2.60 -5.85
CA ARG A 314 13.40 2.17 -5.45
C ARG A 314 13.32 1.49 -4.10
N TYR A 315 14.17 0.50 -3.84
CA TYR A 315 14.11 -0.26 -2.59
C TYR A 315 15.49 -0.72 -2.15
N LEU A 316 15.62 -1.07 -0.87
CA LEU A 316 16.78 -1.79 -0.38
C LEU A 316 16.48 -3.29 -0.45
N THR A 317 17.36 -4.03 -1.13
CA THR A 317 17.23 -5.48 -1.27
C THR A 317 17.40 -6.18 0.08
N ARG A 318 16.80 -7.36 0.22
CA ARG A 318 17.11 -8.30 1.29
C ARG A 318 18.63 -8.47 1.44
N GLY A 319 19.10 -8.50 2.69
CA GLY A 319 20.53 -8.56 3.00
C GLY A 319 21.21 -7.20 3.13
N ARG A 320 20.52 -6.09 2.85
CA ARG A 320 21.07 -4.75 3.08
C ARG A 320 21.07 -4.35 4.56
N SER A 321 20.06 -4.77 5.31
CA SER A 321 19.97 -4.66 6.76
C SER A 321 20.28 -6.00 7.43
N ARG A 322 20.53 -5.98 8.74
CA ARG A 322 20.85 -7.18 9.53
C ARG A 322 19.70 -8.20 9.55
N HIS A 323 18.47 -7.74 9.41
CA HIS A 323 17.27 -8.58 9.44
C HIS A 323 16.93 -9.10 8.03
N CYS A 324 17.75 -10.01 7.51
CA CYS A 324 17.62 -10.55 6.14
C CYS A 324 16.88 -11.90 6.03
N GLY A 325 16.33 -12.39 7.14
CA GLY A 325 15.61 -13.66 7.22
C GLY A 325 16.55 -14.85 7.48
N GLN A 326 15.99 -16.06 7.48
CA GLN A 326 16.74 -17.31 7.67
C GLN A 326 16.97 -18.07 6.36
N GLN A 327 16.29 -17.67 5.29
CA GLN A 327 16.44 -18.29 3.98
C GLN A 327 17.78 -17.95 3.36
N ARG A 328 18.37 -18.92 2.66
CA ARG A 328 19.53 -18.65 1.81
C ARG A 328 19.12 -17.67 0.71
N ILE A 329 19.85 -16.55 0.60
CA ILE A 329 19.59 -15.54 -0.42
C ILE A 329 20.05 -16.08 -1.78
N THR A 330 19.10 -16.34 -2.67
CA THR A 330 19.30 -16.77 -4.07
C THR A 330 18.64 -15.76 -5.01
N LEU A 331 18.95 -15.83 -6.31
CA LEU A 331 18.26 -15.00 -7.31
C LEU A 331 16.74 -15.28 -7.36
N ASP A 332 16.31 -16.49 -7.01
CA ASP A 332 14.88 -16.86 -6.97
C ASP A 332 14.18 -16.18 -5.80
N VAL A 333 14.84 -16.12 -4.65
CA VAL A 333 14.35 -15.36 -3.48
C VAL A 333 14.28 -13.88 -3.81
N LEU A 334 15.33 -13.29 -4.40
CA LEU A 334 15.33 -11.88 -4.79
C LEU A 334 14.27 -11.57 -5.87
N ALA A 335 14.01 -12.50 -6.79
CA ALA A 335 12.92 -12.36 -7.77
C ALA A 335 11.55 -12.41 -7.11
N ALA A 336 11.33 -13.33 -6.16
CA ALA A 336 10.10 -13.41 -5.37
C ALA A 336 9.88 -12.15 -4.51
N ASP A 337 10.95 -11.54 -3.99
CA ASP A 337 10.90 -10.28 -3.25
C ASP A 337 10.34 -9.14 -4.13
N ILE A 338 10.77 -9.05 -5.40
CA ILE A 338 10.20 -8.10 -6.37
C ILE A 338 8.70 -8.35 -6.55
N ILE A 339 8.26 -9.61 -6.66
CA ILE A 339 6.84 -9.93 -6.80
C ILE A 339 6.05 -9.53 -5.55
N ALA A 340 6.57 -9.80 -4.36
CA ALA A 340 5.96 -9.39 -3.10
C ALA A 340 5.85 -7.86 -2.99
N ILE A 341 6.85 -7.12 -3.49
CA ILE A 341 6.79 -5.67 -3.59
C ILE A 341 5.64 -5.21 -4.48
N LEU A 342 5.53 -5.79 -5.68
CA LEU A 342 4.46 -5.46 -6.62
C LEU A 342 3.08 -5.78 -6.03
N ASP A 343 2.92 -6.92 -5.36
CA ASP A 343 1.67 -7.31 -4.71
C ASP A 343 1.28 -6.34 -3.58
N ALA A 344 2.25 -5.97 -2.73
CA ALA A 344 2.03 -5.04 -1.62
C ALA A 344 1.59 -3.65 -2.10
N LEU A 345 2.09 -3.21 -3.26
CA LEU A 345 1.74 -1.96 -3.91
C LEU A 345 0.54 -2.08 -4.87
N ARG A 346 -0.06 -3.27 -5.00
CA ARG A 346 -1.16 -3.60 -5.92
C ARG A 346 -0.85 -3.36 -7.40
N VAL A 347 0.39 -3.61 -7.80
CA VAL A 347 0.88 -3.47 -9.17
C VAL A 347 0.87 -4.84 -9.84
N GLN A 348 -0.05 -5.05 -10.78
CA GLN A 348 -0.17 -6.34 -11.46
C GLN A 348 1.02 -6.58 -12.39
N ARG A 349 1.48 -5.58 -13.14
CA ARG A 349 2.60 -5.72 -14.07
C ARG A 349 3.46 -4.47 -14.01
N ALA A 350 4.74 -4.63 -13.69
CA ALA A 350 5.69 -3.53 -13.76
C ALA A 350 5.90 -3.15 -15.23
N ALA A 351 5.92 -1.84 -15.52
CA ALA A 351 6.19 -1.33 -16.85
C ALA A 351 7.63 -1.62 -17.27
N ALA A 352 8.58 -1.48 -16.34
CA ALA A 352 9.91 -2.03 -16.50
C ALA A 352 10.53 -2.42 -15.14
N LEU A 353 11.33 -3.49 -15.17
CA LEU A 353 12.27 -3.82 -14.10
C LEU A 353 13.68 -3.44 -14.56
N ILE A 354 14.32 -2.50 -13.89
CA ILE A 354 15.63 -1.97 -14.27
C ILE A 354 16.62 -2.32 -13.17
N GLY A 355 17.74 -2.95 -13.51
CA GLY A 355 18.70 -3.39 -12.50
C GLY A 355 20.13 -3.31 -12.97
N VAL A 356 21.05 -3.11 -12.02
CA VAL A 356 22.50 -3.07 -12.26
C VAL A 356 23.22 -4.15 -11.45
N SER A 357 24.19 -4.85 -12.04
CA SER A 357 24.98 -5.91 -11.37
C SER A 357 24.11 -6.99 -10.72
N LEU A 358 24.14 -7.17 -9.38
CA LEU A 358 23.22 -8.09 -8.69
C LEU A 358 21.74 -7.75 -8.97
N GLY A 359 21.40 -6.46 -9.00
CA GLY A 359 20.07 -6.00 -9.38
C GLY A 359 19.74 -6.36 -10.83
N GLY A 360 20.72 -6.31 -11.73
CA GLY A 360 20.57 -6.72 -13.14
C GLY A 360 20.26 -8.22 -13.26
N ALA A 361 21.01 -9.07 -12.55
CA ALA A 361 20.76 -10.51 -12.49
C ALA A 361 19.39 -10.81 -11.86
N THR A 362 19.00 -10.02 -10.86
CA THR A 362 17.69 -10.15 -10.19
C THR A 362 16.56 -9.85 -11.16
N VAL A 363 16.56 -8.69 -11.84
CA VAL A 363 15.47 -8.33 -12.76
C VAL A 363 15.40 -9.25 -13.98
N LEU A 364 16.56 -9.75 -14.47
CA LEU A 364 16.61 -10.77 -15.51
C LEU A 364 15.94 -12.06 -15.06
N ASN A 365 16.26 -12.55 -13.85
CA ASN A 365 15.64 -13.76 -13.29
C ASN A 365 14.13 -13.56 -13.05
N THR A 366 13.71 -12.39 -12.57
CA THR A 366 12.29 -12.05 -12.39
C THR A 366 11.54 -12.08 -13.71
N ALA A 367 12.12 -11.54 -14.79
CA ALA A 367 11.49 -11.54 -16.10
C ALA A 367 11.30 -12.97 -16.65
N LEU A 368 12.24 -13.87 -16.37
CA LEU A 368 12.17 -15.29 -16.79
C LEU A 368 11.13 -16.08 -15.99
N GLN A 369 11.07 -15.89 -14.66
CA GLN A 369 10.16 -16.66 -13.80
C GLN A 369 8.74 -16.09 -13.75
N TYR A 370 8.61 -14.77 -13.91
CA TYR A 370 7.35 -14.05 -13.81
C TYR A 370 7.09 -13.17 -15.05
N PRO A 371 7.06 -13.74 -16.27
CA PRO A 371 6.91 -12.97 -17.50
C PRO A 371 5.59 -12.19 -17.57
N ALA A 372 4.52 -12.72 -16.97
CA ALA A 372 3.23 -12.02 -16.87
C ALA A 372 3.27 -10.78 -15.97
N ARG A 373 4.25 -10.70 -15.05
CA ARG A 373 4.43 -9.59 -14.09
C ARG A 373 5.43 -8.53 -14.57
N THR A 374 6.08 -8.76 -15.71
CA THR A 374 7.14 -7.90 -16.25
C THR A 374 6.80 -7.48 -17.68
N ALA A 375 6.65 -6.18 -17.95
CA ALA A 375 6.42 -5.69 -19.31
C ALA A 375 7.71 -5.52 -20.12
N ALA A 376 8.74 -4.94 -19.49
CA ALA A 376 10.09 -4.84 -20.01
C ALA A 376 11.11 -5.05 -18.89
N PHE A 377 12.35 -5.36 -19.25
CA PHE A 377 13.46 -5.33 -18.30
C PHE A 377 14.71 -4.71 -18.91
N VAL A 378 15.55 -4.12 -18.06
CA VAL A 378 16.87 -3.60 -18.43
C VAL A 378 17.87 -4.15 -17.42
N ALA A 379 18.82 -4.96 -17.88
CA ALA A 379 19.86 -5.55 -17.07
C ALA A 379 21.21 -4.92 -17.45
N CYS A 380 21.75 -4.08 -16.58
CA CYS A 380 22.99 -3.34 -16.79
C CYS A 380 24.15 -3.99 -16.03
N ASP A 381 25.33 -3.99 -16.64
CA ASP A 381 26.60 -4.37 -16.00
C ASP A 381 26.50 -5.70 -15.19
N THR A 382 25.94 -6.72 -15.82
CA THR A 382 25.64 -8.00 -15.17
C THR A 382 25.81 -9.15 -16.15
N ASN A 383 26.08 -10.34 -15.62
CA ASN A 383 26.20 -11.57 -16.39
C ASN A 383 25.00 -12.49 -16.11
N ALA A 384 24.49 -13.16 -17.14
CA ALA A 384 23.43 -14.16 -17.00
C ALA A 384 23.89 -15.44 -16.28
N ARG A 385 25.21 -15.64 -16.13
CA ARG A 385 25.80 -16.78 -15.45
C ARG A 385 27.03 -16.33 -14.67
N SER A 386 27.19 -16.85 -13.45
CA SER A 386 28.41 -16.64 -12.67
C SER A 386 29.60 -17.38 -13.30
N PRO A 387 30.76 -16.72 -13.49
CA PRO A 387 31.98 -17.40 -13.93
C PRO A 387 32.55 -18.29 -12.83
N ASP A 388 33.37 -19.28 -13.22
CA ASP A 388 33.82 -20.37 -12.32
C ASP A 388 34.67 -19.88 -11.12
N GLY A 389 35.29 -18.68 -11.20
CA GLY A 389 36.03 -18.06 -10.08
C GLY A 389 35.19 -17.17 -9.14
N ASN A 390 33.93 -16.87 -9.48
CA ASN A 390 33.14 -15.87 -8.74
C ASN A 390 32.86 -16.31 -7.30
N ARG A 391 32.67 -17.61 -7.06
CA ARG A 391 32.44 -18.16 -5.72
C ARG A 391 33.61 -17.88 -4.79
N GLN A 392 34.84 -18.09 -5.27
CA GLN A 392 36.04 -17.86 -4.48
C GLN A 392 36.20 -16.36 -4.17
N ALA A 393 36.08 -15.50 -5.18
CA ALA A 393 36.19 -14.05 -5.01
C ALA A 393 35.17 -13.49 -3.99
N TRP A 394 33.92 -13.98 -4.01
CA TRP A 394 32.93 -13.60 -3.00
C TRP A 394 33.23 -14.18 -1.62
N GLY A 395 33.78 -15.39 -1.53
CA GLY A 395 34.26 -15.96 -0.27
C GLY A 395 35.36 -15.13 0.38
N GLU A 396 36.32 -14.64 -0.42
CA GLU A 396 37.39 -13.74 0.03
C GLU A 396 36.82 -12.40 0.53
N ARG A 397 35.86 -11.81 -0.20
CA ARG A 397 35.16 -10.58 0.21
C ARG A 397 34.37 -10.75 1.51
N ILE A 398 33.72 -11.90 1.70
CA ILE A 398 33.02 -12.24 2.95
C ILE A 398 34.03 -12.28 4.11
N ALA A 399 35.17 -12.95 3.93
CA ALA A 399 36.20 -13.02 4.97
C ALA A 399 36.77 -11.63 5.34
N ILE A 400 36.94 -10.72 4.36
CA ILE A 400 37.33 -9.33 4.62
C ILE A 400 36.26 -8.63 5.48
N ALA A 401 34.99 -8.76 5.12
CA ALA A 401 33.87 -8.15 5.83
C ALA A 401 33.78 -8.64 7.29
N GLU A 402 33.80 -9.96 7.49
CA GLU A 402 33.74 -10.60 8.80
C GLU A 402 34.94 -10.23 9.67
N GLY A 403 36.14 -10.19 9.08
CA GLY A 403 37.35 -9.80 9.78
C GLY A 403 37.44 -8.31 10.10
N GLU A 404 36.69 -7.45 9.41
CA GLU A 404 36.63 -6.01 9.72
C GLU A 404 35.59 -5.72 10.80
N GLY A 405 34.46 -6.41 10.78
CA GLY A 405 33.41 -6.25 11.79
C GLY A 405 32.86 -4.83 11.87
N ALA A 406 32.89 -4.09 10.75
CA ALA A 406 32.50 -2.69 10.72
C ALA A 406 31.02 -2.53 11.09
N VAL A 407 30.74 -1.57 11.97
CA VAL A 407 29.39 -1.23 12.41
C VAL A 407 29.12 0.26 12.29
N SER A 408 27.87 0.61 12.02
CA SER A 408 27.38 1.99 12.09
C SER A 408 27.53 2.50 13.52
N ALA A 409 28.15 3.67 13.69
CA ALA A 409 28.29 4.30 15.00
C ALA A 409 26.92 4.72 15.60
N GLU A 410 25.93 4.99 14.75
CA GLU A 410 24.60 5.45 15.17
C GLU A 410 23.68 4.27 15.52
N SER A 411 23.64 3.25 14.65
CA SER A 411 22.68 2.14 14.77
C SER A 411 23.28 0.86 15.34
N GLY A 412 24.61 0.74 15.38
CA GLY A 412 25.30 -0.50 15.74
C GLY A 412 25.11 -1.64 14.72
N GLU A 413 24.47 -1.38 13.59
CA GLU A 413 24.28 -2.38 12.53
C GLU A 413 25.57 -2.63 11.77
N ALA A 414 25.77 -3.87 11.30
CA ALA A 414 26.88 -4.21 10.42
C ALA A 414 26.80 -3.39 9.12
N ILE A 415 27.93 -2.77 8.76
CA ILE A 415 28.09 -1.99 7.53
C ILE A 415 29.24 -2.55 6.69
N VAL A 416 29.32 -2.10 5.45
CA VAL A 416 30.49 -2.35 4.61
C VAL A 416 31.63 -1.51 5.16
N GLY A 417 32.67 -2.16 5.65
CA GLY A 417 33.88 -1.49 6.11
C GLY A 417 34.77 -1.01 4.96
N ASN A 418 35.77 -0.19 5.30
CA ASN A 418 36.63 0.48 4.32
C ASN A 418 37.44 -0.53 3.50
N ARG A 419 37.92 -1.62 4.12
CA ARG A 419 38.73 -2.61 3.40
C ARG A 419 37.94 -3.32 2.31
N LEU A 420 36.69 -3.70 2.61
CA LEU A 420 35.83 -4.29 1.60
C LEU A 420 35.46 -3.26 0.52
N ALA A 421 35.15 -2.02 0.91
CA ALA A 421 34.82 -0.95 -0.03
C ALA A 421 35.95 -0.72 -1.05
N GLU A 422 37.19 -0.54 -0.58
CA GLU A 422 38.39 -0.39 -1.41
C GLU A 422 38.59 -1.59 -2.35
N ALA A 423 38.55 -2.82 -1.81
CA ALA A 423 38.72 -4.04 -2.60
C ALA A 423 37.63 -4.22 -3.69
N THR A 424 36.44 -3.65 -3.50
CA THR A 424 35.38 -3.67 -4.51
C THR A 424 35.46 -2.53 -5.52
N ALA A 425 36.01 -1.37 -5.14
CA ALA A 425 36.19 -0.22 -6.02
C ALA A 425 37.40 -0.38 -6.95
N ASP A 426 38.51 -0.94 -6.45
CA ASP A 426 39.77 -1.04 -7.20
C ASP A 426 39.81 -2.19 -8.20
N SER A 427 38.86 -3.14 -8.13
CA SER A 427 38.82 -4.30 -9.03
C SER A 427 38.42 -4.00 -10.49
N GLY A 428 38.27 -2.72 -10.87
CA GLY A 428 37.82 -2.28 -12.20
C GLY A 428 38.86 -1.58 -13.09
N TYR A 429 40.09 -1.34 -12.62
CA TYR A 429 41.17 -0.75 -13.42
C TYR A 429 42.48 -1.53 -13.23
N GLY A 430 42.59 -2.66 -13.91
CA GLY A 430 43.80 -3.47 -14.02
C GLY A 430 43.95 -4.02 -15.42
#